data_AF-R5II42-F1
#
_entry.id   AF-R5II42-F1
#
_cell.length_a   1.000
_cell.length_b   1.000
_cell.length_c   1.000
_cell.angle_alpha   90.00
_cell.angle_beta   90.00
_cell.angle_gamma   90.00
#
_symmetry.space_group_name_H-M   'P 1'
#
loop_
_entity.id
_entity.type
_entity.pdbx_description
1 polymer ?
#
loop_
_entity_poly.entity_id
_entity_poly.type
_entity_poly.pdbx_seq_one_letter_code
_entity_poly.pdbx_strand_id
1 'polypeptide(L)'
;MSEFNGLIVYIMLIVMLFCLSSCAEIVIEIDSAEKESFLKESREGIYRRGSSLFVFDEDRHQKAFNQSRIQYRIQTDVQDTCLNITLDAIPSSAGVHITTSIDYRSPGELISSMSRLECSRMDEYKLWLWSPESLTGIIIGL
;
A
#
# COMPACT_ATOMS: atom_id res chain seq x y z
N MET A 1 27.32 47.63 10.32
CA MET A 1 27.47 46.70 9.18
C MET A 1 27.90 45.29 9.62
N SER A 2 28.49 45.09 10.81
CA SER A 2 28.86 43.74 11.32
C SER A 2 27.69 42.93 11.92
N GLU A 3 26.70 43.59 12.54
CA GLU A 3 25.59 42.89 13.20
C GLU A 3 24.62 42.20 12.22
N PHE A 4 24.41 42.79 11.04
CA PHE A 4 23.58 42.21 9.97
C PHE A 4 24.16 40.90 9.42
N ASN A 5 25.49 40.79 9.32
CA ASN A 5 26.14 39.57 8.84
C ASN A 5 26.05 38.42 9.85
N GLY A 6 26.08 38.73 11.15
CA GLY A 6 25.87 37.72 12.20
C GLY A 6 24.46 37.12 12.17
N LEU A 7 23.44 37.96 11.95
CA LEU A 7 22.05 37.53 11.83
C LEU A 7 21.82 36.61 10.62
N ILE A 8 22.41 36.94 9.46
CA ILE A 8 22.30 36.14 8.24
C ILE A 8 22.93 34.75 8.43
N VAL A 9 24.12 34.68 9.04
CA VAL A 9 24.78 33.40 9.32
C VAL A 9 23.96 32.55 10.28
N TYR A 10 23.36 33.17 11.31
CA TYR A 10 22.51 32.47 12.28
C TYR A 10 21.24 31.91 11.63
N ILE A 11 20.59 32.69 10.75
CA ILE A 11 19.41 32.24 9.99
C ILE A 11 19.77 31.09 9.04
N MET A 12 20.91 31.17 8.33
CA MET A 12 21.36 30.06 7.46
C MET A 12 21.63 28.78 8.26
N LEU A 13 22.21 28.89 9.46
CA LEU A 13 22.47 27.74 10.33
C LEU A 13 21.16 27.07 10.78
N ILE A 14 20.15 27.88 11.15
CA ILE A 14 18.82 27.39 11.53
C ILE A 14 18.14 26.70 10.33
N VAL A 15 18.18 27.29 9.13
CA VAL A 15 17.60 26.67 7.92
C VAL A 15 18.29 25.34 7.61
N MET A 16 19.62 25.26 7.76
CA MET A 16 20.38 24.03 7.55
C MET A 16 20.06 22.94 8.58
N LEU A 17 19.80 23.32 9.84
CA LEU A 17 19.32 22.41 10.90
C LEU A 17 17.88 21.93 10.66
N PHE A 18 17.00 22.75 10.08
CA PHE A 18 15.64 22.35 9.70
C PHE A 18 15.61 21.43 8.47
N CYS A 19 16.63 21.46 7.60
CA CYS A 19 16.76 20.52 6.48
C CYS A 19 17.20 19.10 6.89
N LEU A 20 17.66 18.88 8.12
CA LEU A 20 18.16 17.59 8.60
C LEU A 20 17.12 16.73 9.32
N SER A 21 15.88 17.22 9.48
CA SER A 21 14.82 16.53 10.24
C SER A 21 13.77 15.80 9.39
N SER A 22 13.96 15.69 8.07
CA SER A 22 13.00 15.01 7.20
C SER A 22 13.48 13.63 6.78
N CYS A 23 12.58 12.66 6.90
CA CYS A 23 12.73 11.23 6.61
C CYS A 23 13.49 10.42 7.67
N ALA A 24 12.81 10.13 8.79
CA ALA A 24 13.01 8.83 9.42
C ALA A 24 12.63 7.76 8.37
N GLU A 25 13.62 7.17 7.71
CA GLU A 25 13.41 6.05 6.80
C GLU A 25 12.84 4.89 7.61
N ILE A 26 11.57 4.56 7.37
CA ILE A 26 10.99 3.31 7.86
C ILE A 26 11.65 2.20 7.03
N VAL A 27 12.61 1.50 7.63
CA VAL A 27 13.24 0.34 7.00
C VAL A 27 12.21 -0.78 6.94
N ILE A 28 11.74 -1.09 5.73
CA ILE A 28 10.83 -2.21 5.49
C ILE A 28 11.67 -3.45 5.31
N GLU A 29 11.49 -4.43 6.20
CA GLU A 29 12.19 -5.70 6.11
C GLU A 29 11.69 -6.49 4.90
N ILE A 30 12.63 -6.85 4.02
CA ILE A 30 12.37 -7.78 2.90
C ILE A 30 12.82 -9.16 3.36
N ASP A 31 11.84 -9.95 3.79
CA ASP A 31 12.03 -11.28 4.41
C ASP A 31 11.97 -12.43 3.40
N SER A 32 11.58 -12.16 2.15
CA SER A 32 11.31 -13.17 1.13
C SER A 32 11.45 -12.62 -0.29
N ALA A 33 11.77 -13.50 -1.24
CA ALA A 33 11.86 -13.15 -2.66
C ALA A 33 10.48 -12.77 -3.23
N GLU A 34 9.41 -13.36 -2.70
CA GLU A 34 8.04 -13.06 -3.08
C GLU A 34 7.64 -11.64 -2.65
N LYS A 35 8.02 -11.21 -1.44
CA LYS A 35 7.81 -9.83 -0.98
C LYS A 35 8.63 -8.86 -1.83
N GLU A 36 9.87 -9.19 -2.14
CA GLU A 36 10.72 -8.37 -3.03
C GLU A 36 10.09 -8.19 -4.42
N SER A 37 9.58 -9.28 -5.01
CA SER A 37 8.88 -9.24 -6.30
C SER A 37 7.61 -8.40 -6.21
N PHE A 38 6.79 -8.63 -5.17
CA PHE A 38 5.56 -7.88 -4.93
C PHE A 38 5.80 -6.37 -4.77
N LEU A 39 6.85 -5.96 -4.07
CA LEU A 39 7.17 -4.53 -3.88
C LEU A 39 7.61 -3.83 -5.17
N LYS A 40 8.00 -4.57 -6.22
CA LYS A 40 8.30 -4.00 -7.55
C LYS A 40 7.01 -3.72 -8.35
N GLU A 41 5.88 -4.26 -7.93
CA GLU A 41 4.61 -4.11 -8.62
C GLU A 41 3.93 -2.76 -8.34
N SER A 42 3.19 -2.28 -9.32
CA SER A 42 2.47 -0.99 -9.27
C SER A 42 0.97 -1.10 -9.57
N ARG A 43 0.54 -2.24 -10.13
CA ARG A 43 -0.86 -2.48 -10.52
C ARG A 43 -1.67 -2.88 -9.30
N GLU A 44 -2.83 -2.26 -9.14
CA GLU A 44 -3.74 -2.58 -8.05
C GLU A 44 -4.32 -4.00 -8.21
N GLY A 45 -4.56 -4.70 -7.11
CA GLY A 45 -5.05 -6.07 -7.13
C GLY A 45 -4.45 -6.96 -6.05
N ILE A 46 -4.59 -8.27 -6.25
CA ILE A 46 -4.09 -9.32 -5.37
C ILE A 46 -3.01 -10.15 -6.07
N TYR A 47 -1.96 -10.43 -5.31
CA TYR A 47 -0.77 -11.18 -5.69
C TYR A 47 -0.59 -12.34 -4.73
N ARG A 48 -0.13 -13.48 -5.25
CA ARG A 48 0.10 -14.68 -4.45
C ARG A 48 1.40 -15.32 -4.89
N ARG A 49 2.29 -15.61 -3.94
CA ARG A 49 3.61 -16.22 -4.20
C ARG A 49 4.42 -15.47 -5.26
N GLY A 50 4.44 -14.14 -5.16
CA GLY A 50 5.22 -13.27 -6.06
C GLY A 50 4.62 -13.07 -7.46
N SER A 51 3.45 -13.62 -7.77
CA SER A 51 2.77 -13.47 -9.07
C SER A 51 1.40 -12.81 -8.92
N SER A 52 0.94 -12.09 -9.96
CA SER A 52 -0.41 -11.52 -9.99
C SER A 52 -1.47 -12.63 -10.03
N LEU A 53 -2.41 -12.63 -9.09
CA LEU A 53 -3.58 -13.50 -9.12
C LEU A 53 -4.74 -12.81 -9.85
N PHE A 54 -5.03 -11.55 -9.48
CA PHE A 54 -6.03 -10.74 -10.16
C PHE A 54 -5.70 -9.26 -9.99
N VAL A 55 -5.48 -8.56 -11.10
CA VAL A 55 -5.00 -7.17 -11.14
C VAL A 55 -5.91 -6.30 -12.00
N PHE A 56 -6.04 -5.03 -11.61
CA PHE A 56 -6.85 -4.06 -12.30
C PHE A 56 -6.33 -3.82 -13.72
N ASP A 57 -7.28 -3.61 -14.62
CA ASP A 57 -7.10 -3.38 -16.05
C ASP A 57 -8.29 -2.50 -16.46
N GLU A 58 -8.00 -1.28 -16.92
CA GLU A 58 -9.03 -0.27 -17.15
C GLU A 58 -9.97 -0.62 -18.32
N ASP A 59 -9.51 -1.45 -19.25
CA ASP A 59 -10.28 -1.85 -20.43
C ASP A 59 -11.22 -3.03 -20.14
N ARG A 60 -11.03 -3.72 -19.02
CA ARG A 60 -11.69 -5.01 -18.71
C ARG A 60 -12.41 -5.04 -17.38
N HIS A 61 -12.11 -4.09 -16.50
CA HIS A 61 -12.54 -4.13 -15.11
C HIS A 61 -13.13 -2.79 -14.67
N GLN A 62 -14.09 -2.90 -13.75
CA GLN A 62 -14.61 -1.80 -12.98
C GLN A 62 -13.94 -1.79 -11.61
N LYS A 63 -13.61 -0.60 -11.14
CA LYS A 63 -13.00 -0.37 -9.83
C LYS A 63 -13.84 0.59 -9.01
N ALA A 64 -13.92 0.34 -7.70
CA ALA A 64 -14.55 1.26 -6.76
C ALA A 64 -13.82 1.27 -5.42
N PHE A 65 -13.72 2.44 -4.81
CA PHE A 65 -13.32 2.62 -3.42
C PHE A 65 -14.42 3.35 -2.66
N ASN A 66 -14.86 2.77 -1.54
CA ASN A 66 -15.83 3.37 -0.63
C ASN A 66 -15.10 3.80 0.63
N GLN A 67 -14.87 5.11 0.75
CA GLN A 67 -14.14 5.70 1.86
C GLN A 67 -14.83 5.48 3.22
N SER A 68 -16.16 5.52 3.28
CA SER A 68 -16.90 5.33 4.55
C SER A 68 -16.80 3.91 5.10
N ARG A 69 -16.59 2.92 4.23
CA ARG A 69 -16.46 1.50 4.61
C ARG A 69 -15.02 0.99 4.53
N ILE A 70 -14.09 1.83 4.06
CA ILE A 70 -12.71 1.47 3.74
C ILE A 70 -12.68 0.19 2.90
N GLN A 71 -13.51 0.20 1.84
CA GLN A 71 -13.79 -0.97 1.02
C GLN A 71 -13.33 -0.71 -0.42
N TYR A 72 -12.49 -1.58 -0.92
CA TYR A 72 -11.97 -1.57 -2.28
C TYR A 72 -12.52 -2.74 -3.09
N ARG A 73 -12.85 -2.52 -4.35
CA ARG A 73 -13.36 -3.55 -5.25
C ARG A 73 -12.78 -3.43 -6.64
N ILE A 74 -12.36 -4.55 -7.22
CA ILE A 74 -12.15 -4.75 -8.65
C ILE A 74 -13.12 -5.83 -9.12
N GLN A 75 -13.79 -5.62 -10.23
CA GLN A 75 -14.74 -6.59 -10.78
C GLN A 75 -14.67 -6.58 -12.31
N THR A 76 -14.78 -7.74 -12.95
CA THR A 76 -14.96 -7.84 -14.40
C THR A 76 -16.30 -7.27 -14.84
N ASP A 77 -16.39 -6.79 -16.08
CA ASP A 77 -17.64 -6.24 -16.62
C ASP A 77 -18.79 -7.25 -16.64
N VAL A 78 -18.47 -8.51 -16.91
CA VAL A 78 -19.43 -9.63 -16.86
C VAL A 78 -19.74 -10.14 -15.44
N GLN A 79 -19.11 -9.53 -14.43
CA GLN A 79 -19.32 -9.78 -13.00
C GLN A 79 -19.06 -11.20 -12.50
N ASP A 80 -18.40 -12.05 -13.29
CA ASP A 80 -18.04 -13.42 -12.90
C ASP A 80 -16.80 -13.50 -11.99
N THR A 81 -15.93 -12.48 -12.05
CA THR A 81 -14.74 -12.35 -11.23
C THR A 81 -14.78 -11.07 -10.42
N CYS A 82 -14.56 -11.16 -9.12
CA CYS A 82 -14.63 -10.03 -8.19
C CYS A 82 -13.61 -10.19 -7.07
N LEU A 83 -12.80 -9.15 -6.86
CA LEU A 83 -11.99 -8.95 -5.66
C LEU A 83 -12.65 -7.86 -4.83
N ASN A 84 -13.01 -8.18 -3.60
CA ASN A 84 -13.52 -7.25 -2.62
C ASN A 84 -12.64 -7.28 -1.37
N ILE A 85 -12.13 -6.13 -0.96
CA ILE A 85 -11.23 -5.96 0.16
C ILE A 85 -11.82 -4.93 1.11
N THR A 86 -11.88 -5.25 2.40
CA THR A 86 -12.30 -4.30 3.45
C THR A 86 -11.19 -4.20 4.48
N LEU A 87 -10.72 -2.98 4.74
CA LEU A 87 -9.75 -2.69 5.79
C LEU A 87 -10.48 -2.29 7.08
N ASP A 88 -9.95 -2.66 8.23
CA ASP A 88 -10.43 -2.16 9.53
C ASP A 88 -10.07 -0.68 9.75
N ALA A 89 -8.93 -0.25 9.21
CA ALA A 89 -8.47 1.14 9.19
C ALA A 89 -7.52 1.39 8.00
N ILE A 90 -7.42 2.66 7.59
CA ILE A 90 -6.33 3.10 6.71
C ILE A 90 -5.04 3.18 7.55
N PRO A 91 -3.94 2.51 7.15
CA PRO A 91 -2.68 2.58 7.88
C PRO A 91 -2.11 3.99 7.85
N SER A 92 -1.61 4.48 8.99
CA SER A 92 -1.03 5.82 9.12
C SER A 92 0.42 5.92 8.68
N SER A 93 1.13 4.79 8.60
CA SER A 93 2.52 4.72 8.14
C SER A 93 2.84 3.30 7.66
N ALA A 94 3.96 3.16 6.95
CA ALA A 94 4.52 1.85 6.64
C ALA A 94 4.97 1.10 7.93
N GLY A 95 5.02 -0.24 7.88
CA GLY A 95 5.29 -1.13 9.02
C GLY A 95 4.09 -1.39 9.94
N VAL A 96 3.01 -0.62 9.83
CA VAL A 96 1.78 -0.83 10.61
C VAL A 96 1.03 -2.05 10.09
N HIS A 97 0.49 -2.84 11.02
CA HIS A 97 -0.34 -3.99 10.67
C HIS A 97 -1.81 -3.65 10.80
N ILE A 98 -2.60 -4.01 9.79
CA ILE A 98 -4.05 -3.79 9.73
C ILE A 98 -4.78 -5.10 9.50
N THR A 99 -6.02 -5.20 9.99
CA THR A 99 -6.85 -6.37 9.72
C THR A 99 -7.62 -6.15 8.43
N THR A 100 -7.53 -7.11 7.53
CA THR A 100 -8.13 -7.04 6.20
C THR A 100 -9.02 -8.23 5.97
N SER A 101 -10.25 -7.98 5.50
CA SER A 101 -11.11 -9.02 4.93
C SER A 101 -10.89 -9.04 3.42
N ILE A 102 -10.62 -10.23 2.88
CA ILE A 102 -10.35 -10.48 1.47
C ILE A 102 -11.40 -11.48 0.97
N ASP A 103 -12.14 -11.08 -0.05
CA ASP A 103 -13.13 -11.93 -0.72
C ASP A 103 -12.84 -11.86 -2.22
N TYR A 104 -12.15 -12.87 -2.74
CA TYR A 104 -11.87 -13.05 -4.15
C TYR A 104 -12.68 -14.23 -4.68
N ARG A 105 -13.46 -13.96 -5.73
CA ARG A 105 -14.33 -14.93 -6.39
C ARG A 105 -14.01 -14.93 -7.87
N SER A 106 -13.80 -16.12 -8.42
CA SER A 106 -13.60 -16.39 -9.83
C SER A 106 -14.22 -17.75 -10.16
N PRO A 107 -14.62 -18.04 -11.40
CA PRO A 107 -15.11 -19.37 -11.75
C PRO A 107 -14.14 -20.48 -11.35
N GLY A 108 -14.52 -21.31 -10.37
CA GLY A 108 -13.70 -22.42 -9.86
C GLY A 108 -12.70 -22.05 -8.77
N GLU A 109 -12.59 -20.78 -8.36
CA GLU A 109 -11.70 -20.34 -7.29
C GLU A 109 -12.39 -19.37 -6.32
N LEU A 110 -12.28 -19.66 -5.03
CA LEU A 110 -12.80 -18.83 -3.95
C LEU A 110 -11.72 -18.64 -2.90
N ILE A 111 -11.41 -17.39 -2.58
CA ILE A 111 -10.60 -17.02 -1.43
C ILE A 111 -11.46 -16.12 -0.55
N SER A 112 -11.77 -16.59 0.65
CA SER A 112 -12.44 -15.79 1.68
C SER A 112 -11.62 -15.91 2.95
N SER A 113 -10.95 -14.83 3.33
CA SER A 113 -10.02 -14.83 4.46
C SER A 113 -10.00 -13.49 5.16
N MET A 114 -9.87 -13.55 6.48
CA MET A 114 -9.47 -12.41 7.30
C MET A 114 -8.00 -12.57 7.63
N SER A 115 -7.19 -11.57 7.31
CA SER A 115 -5.73 -11.64 7.47
C SER A 115 -5.20 -10.34 8.05
N ARG A 116 -4.19 -10.46 8.91
CA ARG A 116 -3.44 -9.31 9.41
C ARG A 116 -2.31 -9.03 8.42
N LEU A 117 -2.37 -7.88 7.76
CA LEU A 117 -1.41 -7.48 6.72
C LEU A 117 -0.53 -6.35 7.22
N GLU A 118 0.76 -6.41 6.93
CA GLU A 118 1.69 -5.30 7.12
C GLU A 118 1.53 -4.31 5.97
N CYS A 119 1.43 -3.01 6.26
CA CYS A 119 1.59 -1.95 5.28
C CYS A 119 3.08 -1.83 4.91
N SER A 120 3.54 -2.57 3.92
CA SER A 120 4.96 -2.60 3.52
C SER A 120 5.37 -1.38 2.69
N ARG A 121 4.42 -0.70 2.03
CA ARG A 121 4.66 0.57 1.34
C ARG A 121 3.36 1.35 1.27
N MET A 122 3.46 2.67 1.29
CA MET A 122 2.36 3.57 0.97
C MET A 122 2.88 4.77 0.19
N ASP A 123 2.05 5.28 -0.71
CA ASP A 123 2.19 6.61 -1.29
C ASP A 123 0.88 7.38 -1.09
N GLU A 124 0.74 8.55 -1.72
CA GLU A 124 -0.45 9.41 -1.55
C GLU A 124 -1.76 8.74 -2.00
N TYR A 125 -1.70 7.77 -2.92
CA TYR A 125 -2.87 7.19 -3.57
C TYR A 125 -2.94 5.67 -3.45
N LYS A 126 -1.89 5.01 -2.97
CA LYS A 126 -1.79 3.54 -2.96
C LYS A 126 -1.21 2.99 -1.68
N LEU A 127 -1.68 1.79 -1.35
CA LEU A 127 -1.20 0.98 -0.23
C LEU A 127 -0.70 -0.38 -0.76
N TRP A 128 0.45 -0.82 -0.27
CA TRP A 128 0.97 -2.17 -0.45
C TRP A 128 0.88 -2.91 0.87
N LEU A 129 0.03 -3.92 0.91
CA LEU A 129 -0.24 -4.73 2.08
C LEU A 129 0.32 -6.14 1.86
N TRP A 130 1.04 -6.68 2.84
CA TRP A 130 1.72 -7.97 2.72
C TRP A 130 1.39 -8.92 3.88
N SER A 131 1.21 -10.19 3.55
CA SER A 131 1.14 -11.30 4.51
C SER A 131 2.30 -12.27 4.24
N PRO A 132 3.29 -12.37 5.15
CA PRO A 132 4.34 -13.37 5.02
C PRO A 132 3.80 -14.80 5.22
N GLU A 133 2.76 -14.98 6.05
CA GLU A 133 2.16 -16.29 6.34
C GLU A 133 1.54 -16.95 5.10
N SER A 134 0.86 -16.15 4.27
CA SER A 134 0.15 -16.65 3.09
C SER A 134 0.87 -16.35 1.77
N LEU A 135 1.99 -15.62 1.83
CA LEU A 135 2.68 -15.04 0.68
C LEU A 135 1.72 -14.27 -0.24
N THR A 136 0.81 -13.51 0.39
CA THR A 136 -0.23 -12.74 -0.31
C THR A 136 0.09 -11.26 -0.20
N GLY A 137 0.12 -10.59 -1.35
CA GLY A 137 0.29 -9.15 -1.47
C GLY A 137 -0.98 -8.51 -2.03
N ILE A 138 -1.32 -7.32 -1.56
CA ILE A 138 -2.47 -6.55 -2.03
C ILE A 138 -2.03 -5.12 -2.31
N ILE A 139 -2.36 -4.61 -3.50
CA ILE A 139 -2.18 -3.21 -3.86
C ILE A 139 -3.55 -2.57 -4.00
N ILE A 140 -3.81 -1.52 -3.23
CA ILE A 140 -5.11 -0.82 -3.19
C ILE A 140 -4.90 0.63 -3.61
N GLY A 141 -5.71 1.13 -4.53
CA GLY A 141 -5.86 2.56 -4.78
C GLY A 141 -6.95 3.18 -3.89
N LEU A 142 -6.63 4.28 -3.21
CA LEU A 142 -7.51 5.05 -2.33
C LEU A 142 -8.35 6.10 -3.09
#